data_AF-A0A0B1STW4-F1
#
_entry.id   AF-A0A0B1STW4-F1
#
_cell.length_a   1.000
_cell.length_b   1.000
_cell.length_c   1.000
_cell.angle_alpha   90.00
_cell.angle_beta   90.00
_cell.angle_gamma   90.00
#
_symmetry.space_group_name_H-M   'P 1'
#
loop_
_entity.id
_entity.type
_entity.pdbx_description
1 polymer ?
#
loop_
_entity_poly.entity_id
_entity_poly.type
_entity_poly.pdbx_seq_one_letter_code
_entity_poly.pdbx_strand_id
1 'polypeptide(L)'
;MSPYVKTGKPIPLALDQIKTEVVDRFVYAAKIAYETGFDGVQLHAAHGYLLSQFLSPSTNRRNDRYGGSMENRIRIIVEIFQAIRKEIPVATGFLVGIKMNSVEFQTNGLTVEDAKEACAILEVEENLFSF
;
A
#
# COMPACT_ATOMS: atom_id res chain seq x y z
N MET A 1 -15.22 30.13 7.73
CA MET A 1 -15.28 28.67 7.98
C MET A 1 -15.24 27.97 6.63
N SER A 2 -14.26 27.10 6.41
CA SER A 2 -14.11 26.40 5.12
C SER A 2 -15.25 25.37 4.90
N PRO A 3 -15.81 25.26 3.69
CA PRO A 3 -16.87 24.31 3.34
C PRO A 3 -16.27 22.91 3.13
N TYR A 4 -15.57 22.38 4.13
CA TYR A 4 -15.07 21.00 4.05
C TYR A 4 -16.27 20.05 4.01
N VAL A 5 -16.32 19.24 2.96
CA VAL A 5 -17.21 18.09 2.84
C VAL A 5 -17.09 17.27 4.12
N LYS A 6 -18.21 17.07 4.82
CA LYS A 6 -18.29 16.20 5.99
C LYS A 6 -18.03 14.77 5.50
N THR A 7 -16.79 14.31 5.60
CA THR A 7 -16.45 12.92 5.27
C THR A 7 -17.03 12.00 6.35
N GLY A 8 -17.35 10.76 5.97
CA GLY A 8 -17.75 9.74 6.94
C GLY A 8 -16.62 9.47 7.92
N LYS A 9 -16.95 9.17 9.18
CA LYS A 9 -15.96 8.72 10.16
C LYS A 9 -15.49 7.32 9.73
N PRO A 10 -14.19 7.10 9.46
CA PRO A 10 -13.71 5.80 9.03
C PRO A 10 -13.84 4.78 10.17
N ILE A 11 -14.14 3.54 9.80
CA ILE A 11 -14.12 2.38 10.71
C ILE A 11 -12.76 1.69 10.54
N PRO A 12 -11.98 1.50 11.63
CA PRO A 12 -10.72 0.76 11.55
C PRO A 12 -10.97 -0.68 11.06
N LEU A 13 -10.22 -1.11 10.04
CA LEU A 13 -10.27 -2.49 9.56
C LEU A 13 -9.87 -3.47 10.67
N ALA A 14 -10.65 -4.53 10.86
CA ALA A 14 -10.25 -5.66 11.69
C ALA A 14 -9.13 -6.45 11.01
N LEU A 15 -8.36 -7.23 11.79
CA LEU A 15 -7.19 -7.94 11.27
C LEU A 15 -7.53 -8.97 10.18
N ASP A 16 -8.64 -9.67 10.35
CA ASP A 16 -9.19 -10.62 9.37
C ASP A 16 -9.67 -9.90 8.09
N GLN A 17 -10.28 -8.73 8.22
CA GLN A 17 -10.73 -7.91 7.09
C GLN A 17 -9.58 -7.39 6.23
N ILE A 18 -8.39 -7.16 6.77
CA ILE A 18 -7.26 -6.69 5.96
C ILE A 18 -6.94 -7.69 4.84
N LYS A 19 -7.02 -9.00 5.11
CA LYS A 19 -6.80 -10.02 4.11
C LYS A 19 -7.93 -10.04 3.06
N THR A 20 -9.17 -10.19 3.50
CA THR A 20 -10.31 -10.42 2.59
C THR A 20 -10.80 -9.16 1.88
N GLU A 21 -10.78 -8.02 2.56
CA GLU A 21 -11.34 -6.77 2.05
C GLU A 21 -10.31 -5.84 1.42
N VAL A 22 -9.02 -6.08 1.64
CA VAL A 22 -7.95 -5.27 1.04
C VAL A 22 -7.06 -6.12 0.16
N VAL A 23 -6.23 -7.00 0.73
CA VAL A 23 -5.21 -7.74 -0.03
C VAL A 23 -5.83 -8.52 -1.19
N ASP A 24 -6.86 -9.32 -0.92
CA ASP A 24 -7.50 -10.15 -1.95
C ASP A 24 -8.20 -9.33 -3.03
N ARG A 25 -8.72 -8.15 -2.68
CA ARG A 25 -9.38 -7.26 -3.65
C ARG A 25 -8.37 -6.56 -4.57
N PHE A 26 -7.19 -6.18 -4.05
CA PHE A 26 -6.10 -5.67 -4.89
C PHE A 26 -5.57 -6.74 -5.83
N VAL A 27 -5.40 -7.97 -5.35
CA VAL A 27 -4.98 -9.12 -6.18
C VAL A 27 -6.00 -9.39 -7.28
N TYR A 28 -7.29 -9.44 -6.93
CA TYR A 28 -8.37 -9.61 -7.90
C TYR A 28 -8.31 -8.53 -9.00
N ALA A 29 -8.18 -7.25 -8.63
CA ALA A 29 -8.08 -6.16 -9.60
C ALA A 29 -6.85 -6.30 -10.51
N ALA A 30 -5.70 -6.69 -9.97
CA ALA A 30 -4.49 -6.91 -10.74
C ALA A 30 -4.64 -8.07 -11.74
N LYS A 31 -5.30 -9.17 -11.32
CA LYS A 31 -5.60 -10.30 -12.21
C LYS A 31 -6.49 -9.89 -13.37
N ILE A 32 -7.55 -9.13 -13.11
CA ILE A 32 -8.42 -8.61 -14.17
C ILE A 32 -7.63 -7.71 -15.14
N ALA A 33 -6.77 -6.83 -14.63
CA ALA A 33 -5.93 -5.98 -15.49
C ALA A 33 -4.99 -6.82 -16.38
N TYR A 34 -4.34 -7.84 -15.81
CA TYR A 34 -3.50 -8.77 -16.55
C TYR A 34 -4.28 -9.55 -17.62
N GLU A 35 -5.41 -10.17 -17.24
CA GLU A 35 -6.26 -10.98 -18.13
C GLU A 35 -6.87 -10.16 -19.27
N THR A 36 -7.02 -8.85 -19.09
CA THR A 36 -7.54 -7.92 -20.11
C THR A 36 -6.46 -7.26 -20.95
N GLY A 37 -5.19 -7.63 -20.76
CA GLY A 37 -4.08 -7.23 -21.63
C GLY A 37 -3.40 -5.90 -21.26
N PHE A 38 -3.57 -5.40 -20.02
CA PHE A 38 -2.74 -4.30 -19.54
C PHE A 38 -1.31 -4.76 -19.32
N ASP A 39 -0.33 -3.87 -19.55
CA ASP A 39 1.08 -4.15 -19.27
C ASP A 39 1.41 -4.18 -17.77
N GLY A 40 0.53 -3.63 -16.93
CA GLY A 40 0.76 -3.57 -15.49
C GLY A 40 -0.29 -2.80 -14.70
N VAL A 41 -0.03 -2.70 -13.39
CA VAL A 41 -0.81 -1.90 -12.43
C VAL A 41 0.09 -0.99 -11.61
N GLN A 42 -0.48 0.10 -11.08
CA GLN A 42 0.17 0.97 -10.11
C GLN A 42 -0.62 0.96 -8.79
N LEU A 43 0.01 0.52 -7.71
CA LEU A 43 -0.52 0.62 -6.36
C LEU A 43 -0.55 2.08 -5.91
N HIS A 44 -1.72 2.60 -5.57
CA HIS A 44 -1.85 3.99 -5.13
C HIS A 44 -1.74 4.13 -3.60
N ALA A 45 -0.53 4.45 -3.13
CA ALA A 45 -0.19 4.70 -1.73
C ALA A 45 0.13 6.17 -1.42
N ALA A 46 -0.64 7.08 -2.02
CA ALA A 46 -0.45 8.52 -1.93
C ALA A 46 -1.79 9.25 -1.72
N HIS A 47 -1.73 10.56 -1.51
CA HIS A 47 -2.89 11.47 -1.45
C HIS A 47 -3.93 11.13 -0.37
N GLY A 48 -3.56 10.46 0.72
CA GLY A 48 -4.46 10.19 1.84
C GLY A 48 -5.50 9.09 1.59
N TYR A 49 -5.38 8.33 0.50
CA TYR A 49 -6.16 7.11 0.27
C TYR A 49 -5.68 5.95 1.16
N LEU A 50 -6.37 4.81 1.10
CA LEU A 50 -6.20 3.68 2.03
C LEU A 50 -4.73 3.29 2.31
N LEU A 51 -3.93 3.01 1.28
CA LEU A 51 -2.55 2.59 1.48
C LEU A 51 -1.66 3.72 2.03
N SER A 52 -1.93 4.98 1.63
CA SER A 52 -1.30 6.17 2.23
C SER A 52 -1.64 6.30 3.71
N GLN A 53 -2.87 5.95 4.11
CA GLN A 53 -3.29 5.99 5.51
C GLN A 53 -2.58 4.93 6.36
N PHE A 54 -2.28 3.75 5.80
CA PHE A 54 -1.47 2.76 6.51
C PHE A 54 -0.02 3.23 6.69
N LEU A 55 0.57 3.86 5.67
CA LEU A 55 1.95 4.36 5.73
C LEU A 55 2.14 5.53 6.70
N SER A 56 1.15 6.43 6.78
CA SER A 56 1.28 7.69 7.52
C SER A 56 1.09 7.51 9.03
N PRO A 57 2.05 7.96 9.88
CA PRO A 57 1.88 7.92 11.33
C PRO A 57 0.77 8.86 11.84
N SER A 58 0.34 9.84 11.05
CA SER A 58 -0.74 10.76 11.42
C SER A 58 -2.11 10.07 11.45
N THR A 59 -2.30 9.06 10.59
CA THR A 59 -3.58 8.37 10.36
C THR A 59 -3.55 6.92 10.87
N ASN A 60 -2.41 6.22 10.77
CA ASN A 60 -2.25 4.90 11.33
C ASN A 60 -1.79 4.94 12.79
N ARG A 61 -2.76 4.75 13.70
CA ARG A 61 -2.52 4.66 15.15
C ARG A 61 -2.73 3.24 15.69
N ARG A 62 -2.61 2.23 14.82
CA ARG A 62 -2.75 0.82 15.23
C ARG A 62 -1.60 0.42 16.14
N ASN A 63 -1.88 -0.51 17.05
CA ASN A 63 -0.91 -1.13 17.96
C ASN A 63 -0.69 -2.62 17.65
N ASP A 64 -1.14 -3.08 16.49
CA ASP A 64 -0.95 -4.44 15.99
C ASP A 64 0.16 -4.50 14.92
N ARG A 65 0.28 -5.63 14.23
CA ARG A 65 1.32 -5.88 13.21
C ARG A 65 1.25 -4.95 11.99
N TYR A 66 0.24 -4.10 11.88
CA TYR A 66 0.07 -3.13 10.80
C TYR A 66 0.26 -1.67 11.24
N GLY A 67 0.69 -1.41 12.48
CA GLY A 67 0.99 -0.05 12.97
C GLY A 67 2.28 0.04 13.79
N GLY A 68 2.62 1.26 14.21
CA GLY A 68 3.88 1.53 14.91
C GLY A 68 5.03 1.77 13.93
N SER A 69 5.99 0.85 13.84
CA SER A 69 7.20 1.01 13.02
C SER A 69 6.92 1.07 11.52
N MET A 70 7.87 1.53 10.71
CA MET A 70 7.73 1.59 9.25
C MET A 70 7.45 0.20 8.67
N GLU A 71 8.15 -0.84 9.13
CA GLU A 71 7.99 -2.21 8.65
C GLU A 71 6.57 -2.75 8.88
N ASN A 72 5.92 -2.35 9.98
CA ASN A 72 4.53 -2.69 10.23
C ASN A 72 3.58 -1.87 9.36
N ARG A 73 3.82 -0.56 9.22
CA ARG A 73 2.97 0.34 8.43
C ARG A 73 2.97 -0.01 6.94
N ILE A 74 4.13 -0.37 6.38
CA ILE A 74 4.27 -0.79 4.97
C ILE A 74 3.83 -2.23 4.71
N ARG A 75 3.69 -3.06 5.75
CA ARG A 75 3.38 -4.49 5.65
C ARG A 75 2.22 -4.81 4.70
N ILE A 76 1.15 -4.03 4.74
CA ILE A 76 -0.01 -4.25 3.88
C ILE A 76 0.33 -4.12 2.39
N ILE A 77 1.22 -3.18 2.04
CA ILE A 77 1.67 -2.96 0.66
C ILE A 77 2.55 -4.13 0.20
N VAL A 78 3.47 -4.58 1.07
CA VAL A 78 4.30 -5.76 0.82
C VAL A 78 3.43 -7.00 0.63
N GLU A 79 2.44 -7.22 1.49
CA GLU A 79 1.52 -8.35 1.37
C GLU A 79 0.70 -8.31 0.06
N ILE A 80 0.26 -7.13 -0.38
CA ILE A 80 -0.40 -6.94 -1.68
C ILE A 80 0.56 -7.29 -2.82
N PHE A 81 1.77 -6.74 -2.81
CA PHE A 81 2.77 -6.99 -3.86
C PHE A 81 3.11 -8.47 -3.98
N GLN A 82 3.44 -9.11 -2.86
CA GLN A 82 3.75 -10.53 -2.80
C GLN A 82 2.57 -11.40 -3.28
N ALA A 83 1.34 -11.06 -2.89
CA ALA A 83 0.16 -11.81 -3.31
C ALA A 83 -0.12 -11.65 -4.82
N ILE A 84 0.09 -10.44 -5.38
CA ILE A 84 0.01 -10.22 -6.83
C ILE A 84 1.07 -11.06 -7.54
N ARG A 85 2.32 -11.09 -7.05
CA ARG A 85 3.41 -11.84 -7.69
C ARG A 85 3.26 -13.35 -7.62
N LYS A 86 2.57 -13.88 -6.60
CA LYS A 86 2.20 -15.30 -6.55
C LYS A 86 1.22 -15.69 -7.66
N GLU A 87 0.30 -14.80 -8.03
CA GLU A 87 -0.69 -15.05 -9.08
C GLU A 87 -0.16 -14.68 -10.48
N ILE A 88 0.68 -13.65 -10.57
CA ILE A 88 1.21 -13.08 -11.81
C ILE A 88 2.74 -13.00 -11.70
N PRO A 89 3.47 -14.09 -12.04
CA PRO A 89 4.92 -14.16 -11.92
C PRO A 89 5.64 -13.09 -12.75
N VAL A 90 6.83 -12.66 -12.32
CA VAL A 90 7.65 -11.65 -13.02
C VAL A 90 7.95 -12.06 -14.47
N ALA A 91 8.11 -13.35 -14.74
CA ALA A 91 8.34 -13.91 -16.08
C ALA A 91 7.24 -13.60 -17.10
N THR A 92 6.05 -13.18 -16.66
CA THR A 92 4.97 -12.72 -17.54
C THR A 92 5.24 -11.35 -18.17
N GLY A 93 6.21 -10.59 -17.65
CA GLY A 93 6.48 -9.20 -18.05
C GLY A 93 5.53 -8.17 -17.43
N PHE A 94 4.56 -8.59 -16.62
CA PHE A 94 3.57 -7.68 -16.03
C PHE A 94 4.18 -6.77 -14.97
N LEU A 95 4.03 -5.45 -15.13
CA LEU A 95 4.58 -4.44 -14.24
C LEU A 95 3.69 -4.24 -13.01
N VAL A 96 4.30 -4.13 -11.82
CA VAL A 96 3.62 -3.74 -10.58
C VAL A 96 4.38 -2.56 -10.00
N GLY A 97 3.91 -1.36 -10.29
CA GLY A 97 4.49 -0.12 -9.77
C GLY A 97 3.78 0.36 -8.51
N ILE A 98 4.34 1.38 -7.87
CA ILE A 98 3.73 2.06 -6.72
C ILE A 98 3.88 3.57 -6.87
N LYS A 99 2.86 4.31 -6.45
CA LYS A 99 2.90 5.76 -6.24
C LYS A 99 2.73 6.05 -4.76
N MET A 100 3.72 6.69 -4.14
CA MET A 100 3.71 7.06 -2.73
C MET A 100 3.97 8.55 -2.51
N ASN A 101 3.56 9.07 -1.34
CA ASN A 101 3.93 10.41 -0.92
C ASN A 101 5.43 10.43 -0.59
N SER A 102 6.15 11.47 -1.03
CA SER A 102 7.52 11.73 -0.58
C SER A 102 7.57 12.46 0.76
N VAL A 103 6.50 13.17 1.11
CA VAL A 103 6.32 13.90 2.37
C VAL A 103 4.85 14.25 2.56
N GLU A 104 4.40 14.37 3.80
CA GLU A 104 3.09 14.91 4.16
C GLU A 104 3.25 16.18 5.00
N PHE A 105 2.58 17.27 4.60
CA PHE A 105 2.72 18.58 5.24
C PHE A 105 1.83 18.78 6.49
N GLN A 106 1.32 17.69 7.05
CA GLN A 106 0.45 17.69 8.22
C GLN A 106 1.22 17.31 9.49
N THR A 107 0.69 17.69 10.65
CA THR A 107 1.30 17.33 11.93
C THR A 107 1.43 15.80 12.07
N ASN A 108 2.63 15.33 12.40
CA ASN A 108 2.99 13.91 12.48
C ASN A 108 2.71 13.14 11.17
N GLY A 109 2.79 13.81 10.01
CA GLY A 109 2.73 13.17 8.71
C GLY A 109 3.97 12.33 8.40
N LEU A 110 3.88 11.56 7.32
CA LEU A 110 5.01 10.83 6.75
C LEU A 110 6.14 11.80 6.33
N THR A 111 7.38 11.51 6.73
CA THR A 111 8.55 12.33 6.39
C THR A 111 9.28 11.85 5.14
N VAL A 112 10.28 12.61 4.69
CA VAL A 112 11.15 12.18 3.58
C VAL A 112 11.97 10.95 4.00
N GLU A 113 12.41 10.89 5.25
CA GLU A 113 13.14 9.76 5.82
C GLU A 113 12.27 8.50 5.84
N ASP A 114 11.01 8.62 6.27
CA ASP A 114 10.01 7.54 6.18
C ASP A 114 9.87 7.07 4.71
N ALA A 115 9.74 7.99 3.74
CA ALA A 115 9.62 7.62 2.33
C ALA A 115 10.84 6.85 1.82
N LYS A 116 12.05 7.24 2.22
CA LYS A 116 13.30 6.55 1.84
C LYS A 116 13.36 5.14 2.44
N GLU A 117 12.97 5.00 3.71
CA GLU A 117 12.91 3.69 4.38
C GLU A 117 11.89 2.78 3.71
N ALA A 118 10.69 3.30 3.37
CA ALA A 118 9.68 2.58 2.63
C ALA A 118 10.18 2.09 1.26
N CYS A 119 10.87 2.95 0.50
CA CYS A 119 11.48 2.56 -0.78
C CYS A 119 12.53 1.46 -0.60
N ALA A 120 13.39 1.54 0.42
CA ALA A 120 14.42 0.54 0.67
C ALA A 120 13.80 -0.84 0.99
N ILE A 121 12.72 -0.88 1.77
CA ILE A 121 11.99 -2.13 2.05
C ILE A 121 11.41 -2.73 0.76
N LEU A 122 10.78 -1.90 -0.08
CA LEU A 122 10.17 -2.38 -1.33
C LEU A 122 11.20 -2.86 -2.35
N GLU A 123 12.38 -2.24 -2.43
CA GLU A 123 13.47 -2.67 -3.29
C GLU A 123 13.99 -4.06 -2.88
N VAL A 124 14.11 -4.33 -1.57
CA VAL A 124 14.46 -5.67 -1.07
C VAL A 124 13.41 -6.69 -1.48
N GLU A 125 12.13 -6.37 -1.28
CA GLU A 125 11.02 -7.26 -1.63
C GLU A 125 10.93 -7.54 -3.13
N GLU A 126 11.15 -6.54 -3.98
CA GLU A 126 11.21 -6.70 -5.43
C GLU A 126 12.32 -7.68 -5.82
N ASN A 127 13.52 -7.52 -5.26
CA ASN A 127 14.68 -8.36 -5.55
C ASN A 127 14.45 -9.84 -5.19
N LEU A 128 13.57 -10.16 -4.24
CA LEU A 128 13.22 -11.55 -3.91
C LEU A 128 12.44 -12.26 -5.03
N PHE A 129 11.80 -11.52 -5.93
CA PHE A 129 11.04 -12.07 -7.06
C PHE A 129 11.78 -11.97 -8.41
N SER A 130 12.98 -11.38 -8.42
CA SER A 130 13.77 -11.15 -9.63
C SER A 130 14.63 -12.34 -10.08
N PHE A 131 14.44 -13.54 -9.49
CA PHE A 131 15.19 -14.77 -9.79
C PHE A 131 14.29 -15.94 -10.20
#